data_AF-A0A2M9KJK9-F1
#
_entry.id   AF-A0A2M9KJK9-F1
#
_cell.length_a   1.000
_cell.length_b   1.000
_cell.length_c   1.000
_cell.angle_alpha   90.00
_cell.angle_beta   90.00
_cell.angle_gamma   90.00
#
_symmetry.space_group_name_H-M   'P 1'
#
loop_
_entity.id
_entity.type
_entity.pdbx_description
1 polymer ?
#
loop_
_entity_poly.entity_id
_entity_poly.type
_entity_poly.pdbx_seq_one_letter_code
_entity_poly.pdbx_strand_id
1 'polypeptide(L)' 'MSAPTAIPTTITLDQRRAVCRALGLPPALVFDVRLDARDGVHASLYVLDREGRRIHHGEQPLTATVRIPLAEEVTTRGTP' A
#
# COMPACT_ATOMS: atom_id res chain seq x y z
N MET A 1 2.83 -29.30 -16.83
CA MET A 1 3.52 -28.02 -17.10
C MET A 1 2.96 -26.99 -16.13
N SER A 2 3.70 -26.62 -15.09
CA SER A 2 3.25 -25.60 -14.12
C SER A 2 3.24 -24.25 -14.82
N ALA A 3 2.09 -23.56 -14.81
CA ALA A 3 2.00 -22.21 -15.37
C ALA A 3 3.00 -21.30 -14.64
N PRO A 4 3.75 -20.44 -15.35
CA PRO A 4 4.64 -19.49 -14.71
C PRO A 4 3.82 -18.66 -13.73
N THR A 5 4.25 -18.60 -12.48
CA THR A 5 3.60 -17.83 -11.41
C THR A 5 3.85 -16.36 -11.68
N ALA A 6 3.11 -15.78 -12.63
CA ALA A 6 3.15 -14.35 -12.88
C ALA A 6 2.51 -13.63 -11.71
N ILE A 7 3.24 -12.68 -11.12
CA ILE A 7 2.67 -11.79 -10.11
C ILE A 7 1.57 -10.98 -10.82
N PRO A 8 0.32 -10.98 -10.32
CA PRO A 8 -0.75 -10.20 -10.92
C PRO A 8 -0.38 -8.72 -10.97
N THR A 9 -0.39 -8.12 -12.16
CA THR A 9 -0.15 -6.67 -12.35
C THR A 9 -1.40 -5.84 -12.11
N THR A 10 -2.56 -6.48 -12.01
CA THR A 10 -3.84 -5.89 -11.65
C THR A 10 -4.43 -6.67 -10.47
N ILE A 11 -5.05 -5.95 -9.54
CA ILE A 11 -5.70 -6.53 -8.37
C ILE A 11 -7.17 -6.12 -8.35
N THR A 12 -8.01 -6.97 -7.79
CA THR A 12 -9.42 -6.66 -7.57
C THR A 12 -9.58 -5.59 -6.49
N LEU A 13 -10.75 -4.94 -6.44
CA LEU A 13 -11.07 -3.99 -5.38
C LEU A 13 -10.99 -4.62 -3.98
N ASP A 14 -11.35 -5.90 -3.85
CA ASP A 14 -11.31 -6.61 -2.58
C ASP A 14 -9.89 -6.97 -2.16
N GLN A 15 -9.03 -7.33 -3.11
CA GLN A 15 -7.59 -7.49 -2.87
C GLN A 15 -6.97 -6.17 -2.42
N ARG A 16 -7.31 -5.04 -3.07
CA ARG A 16 -6.88 -3.70 -2.62
C ARG A 16 -7.32 -3.41 -1.19
N ARG A 17 -8.58 -3.68 -0.85
CA ARG A 17 -9.10 -3.51 0.53
C ARG A 17 -8.39 -4.41 1.52
N ALA A 18 -8.09 -5.65 1.17
CA ALA A 18 -7.36 -6.59 2.02
C ALA A 18 -5.95 -6.08 2.32
N VAL A 19 -5.21 -5.61 1.30
CA VAL A 19 -3.88 -5.00 1.48
C VAL A 19 -3.96 -3.76 2.37
N CYS A 20 -4.91 -2.86 2.12
CA CYS A 20 -5.09 -1.67 2.94
C CYS A 20 -5.33 -2.04 4.41
N ARG A 21 -6.18 -3.04 4.69
CA ARG A 21 -6.43 -3.53 6.06
C ARG A 21 -5.18 -4.13 6.70
N ALA A 22 -4.44 -4.97 5.98
CA ALA A 22 -3.21 -5.59 6.48
C ALA A 22 -2.14 -4.55 6.85
N LEU A 23 -2.11 -3.43 6.13
CA LEU A 23 -1.16 -2.32 6.34
C LEU A 23 -1.69 -1.22 7.28
N GLY A 24 -2.91 -1.36 7.82
CA GLY A 24 -3.55 -0.32 8.65
C GLY A 24 -3.89 0.96 7.88
N LEU A 25 -3.96 0.91 6.55
CA LEU A 25 -4.27 2.05 5.69
C LEU A 25 -5.78 2.21 5.49
N PRO A 26 -6.36 3.41 5.63
CA PRO A 26 -7.77 3.65 5.33
C PRO A 26 -8.04 3.56 3.81
N PRO A 27 -8.84 2.61 3.31
CA PRO A 27 -9.00 2.39 1.87
C PRO A 27 -9.57 3.60 1.10
N ALA A 28 -10.30 4.49 1.78
CA ALA A 28 -10.86 5.71 1.20
C ALA A 28 -9.79 6.79 0.96
N LEU A 29 -8.67 6.75 1.70
CA LEU A 29 -7.57 7.70 1.55
C LEU A 29 -6.52 7.23 0.56
N VAL A 30 -6.51 5.95 0.20
CA VAL A 30 -5.49 5.38 -0.67
C VAL A 30 -5.74 5.76 -2.14
N PHE A 31 -4.84 6.56 -2.72
CA PHE A 31 -4.80 6.87 -4.14
C PHE A 31 -4.16 5.74 -4.94
N ASP A 32 -2.99 5.27 -4.51
CA ASP A 32 -2.23 4.19 -5.14
C ASP A 32 -1.50 3.35 -4.07
N VAL A 33 -1.32 2.06 -4.32
CA VAL A 33 -0.47 1.18 -3.50
C VAL A 33 0.33 0.27 -4.42
N ARG A 34 1.63 0.24 -4.21
CA ARG A 34 2.56 -0.63 -4.89
C ARG A 34 3.27 -1.49 -3.88
N LEU A 35 3.36 -2.77 -4.18
CA LEU A 35 4.13 -3.75 -3.44
C LEU A 35 5.28 -4.19 -4.33
N ASP A 36 6.51 -3.94 -3.88
CA ASP A 36 7.72 -4.39 -4.54
C ASP A 36 8.44 -5.37 -3.62
N ALA A 37 8.90 -6.49 -4.18
CA ALA A 37 9.54 -7.56 -3.41
C ALA A 37 10.93 -7.17 -2.87
N ARG A 38 11.52 -6.07 -3.33
CA ARG A 38 12.81 -5.52 -2.89
C ARG A 38 12.62 -4.28 -2.02
N ASP A 39 11.73 -3.38 -2.43
CA ASP A 39 11.57 -2.08 -1.77
C ASP A 39 10.49 -2.08 -0.66
N GLY A 40 9.62 -3.08 -0.62
CA GLY A 40 8.49 -3.16 0.30
C GLY A 40 7.26 -2.45 -0.24
N VAL A 41 6.54 -1.70 0.62
CA VAL A 41 5.29 -1.03 0.25
C VAL A 41 5.50 0.46 0.01
N HIS A 42 4.96 0.93 -1.10
CA HIS A 42 4.78 2.35 -1.39
C HIS A 42 3.29 2.65 -1.52
N ALA A 43 2.74 3.46 -0.61
CA ALA A 43 1.35 3.89 -0.66
C ALA A 43 1.27 5.41 -0.82
N SER A 44 0.44 5.88 -1.76
CA SER A 44 0.10 7.30 -1.89
C SER A 44 -1.28 7.53 -1.29
N LEU A 45 -1.36 8.43 -0.31
CA LEU A 45 -2.58 8.76 0.41
C LEU A 45 -3.03 10.17 0.07
N TYR A 46 -4.32 10.38 -0.14
CA TYR A 46 -4.90 11.72 -0.24
C TYR A 46 -4.65 12.51 1.04
N VAL A 47 -4.18 13.75 0.89
CA VAL A 47 -4.15 14.70 1.99
C VAL A 47 -5.53 15.35 2.10
N LEU A 48 -6.07 15.38 3.32
CA LEU A 48 -7.34 16.01 3.62
C LEU A 48 -7.15 17.33 4.35
N ASP A 49 -8.06 18.27 4.15
CA ASP A 49 -8.21 19.45 5.00
C ASP A 49 -8.88 19.10 6.34
N ARG A 50 -9.12 20.11 7.18
CA ARG A 50 -9.74 19.91 8.50
C ARG A 50 -11.19 19.47 8.43
N GLU A 51 -11.85 19.71 7.30
CA GLU A 51 -13.23 19.33 7.02
C GLU A 51 -13.32 17.94 6.35
N GLY A 52 -12.19 17.28 6.11
CA GLY A 52 -12.12 15.95 5.50
C GLY A 52 -12.20 15.95 3.97
N ARG A 53 -12.06 17.11 3.32
CA ARG A 53 -12.06 17.24 1.85
C ARG A 53 -10.64 17.05 1.31
N ARG A 54 -10.53 16.49 0.10
CA ARG A 54 -9.23 16.31 -0.57
C ARG A 54 -8.64 17.67 -0.91
N ILE A 55 -7.36 17.86 -0.61
CA ILE A 55 -6.62 19.03 -1.05
C ILE A 55 -6.14 18.80 -2.48
N HIS A 56 -6.25 19.81 -3.34
CA HIS A 56 -5.79 19.79 -4.72
C HIS A 56 -4.74 20.89 -4.93
N HIS A 57 -3.77 20.62 -5.81
CA HIS A 57 -2.83 21.60 -6.34
C HIS A 57 -3.03 21.68 -7.87
N GLY A 58 -3.74 22.71 -8.31
CA GLY A 58 -4.34 22.72 -9.65
C GLY A 58 -5.35 21.57 -9.80
N GLU A 59 -5.26 20.83 -10.90
CA GLU A 59 -6.13 19.66 -11.17
C GLU A 59 -5.68 18.38 -10.45
N GLN A 60 -4.49 18.38 -9.84
CA GLN A 60 -3.91 17.17 -9.25
C GLN A 60 -4.22 17.09 -7.75
N PRO A 61 -4.69 15.93 -7.23
CA PRO A 61 -4.86 15.76 -5.80
C PRO A 61 -3.50 15.77 -5.11
N LEU A 62 -3.40 16.49 -3.99
CA LEU A 62 -2.24 16.43 -3.13
C LEU A 62 -2.20 15.06 -2.44
N THR A 63 -1.07 14.38 -2.52
CA THR A 63 -0.86 13.09 -1.87
C THR A 63 0.36 13.09 -0.97
N ALA A 64 0.32 12.29 0.07
CA ALA A 64 1.46 11.97 0.93
C ALA A 64 1.90 10.53 0.65
N THR A 65 3.21 10.31 0.54
CA THR A 65 3.76 8.97 0.33
C THR A 65 4.13 8.34 1.67
N VAL A 66 3.58 7.16 1.94
CA VAL A 66 4.00 6.29 3.03
C VAL A 66 4.87 5.18 2.44
N ARG A 67 6.07 5.02 2.99
CA ARG A 67 6.98 3.93 2.64
C ARG A 67 7.11 2.99 3.82
N ILE A 68 6.80 1.72 3.60
CA ILE A 68 6.98 0.64 4.57
C ILE A 68 8.09 -0.24 3.98
N PRO A 69 9.35 -0.11 4.46
CA PRO A 69 10.45 -0.87 3.89
C PRO A 69 10.22 -2.37 4.10
N LEU A 70 10.76 -3.18 3.20
CA LEU A 70 10.81 -4.61 3.41
C LEU A 70 11.66 -4.90 4.66
N ALA A 71 11.03 -5.45 5.69
CA ALA A 71 11.76 -6.09 6.78
C ALA A 71 11.84 -7.58 6.44
N GLU A 72 13.05 -8.13 6.39
CA GLU A 72 13.19 -9.58 6.50
C GLU A 72 12.62 -9.98 7.86
N GLU A 73 11.73 -10.98 7.91
CA GLU A 73 11.39 -11.62 9.16
C GLU A 73 12.69 -12.16 9.77
N VAL A 74 13.21 -11.47 10.80
CA VAL A 74 14.05 -12.11 11.79
C VAL A 74 13.13 -13.11 12.46
N THR A 75 13.24 -14.37 12.05
CA THR A 75 12.76 -15.48 12.86
C THR A 75 13.43 -15.30 14.21
N THR A 76 12.68 -14.90 15.22
CA THR A 76 13.10 -15.08 16.62
C THR A 76 13.11 -16.58 16.89
N ARG A 77 14.14 -17.26 16.37
CA ARG A 77 14.64 -18.50 16.96
C ARG A 77 15.45 -18.09 18.18
N GLY A 78 14.86 -18.30 19.36
CA GLY A 78 15.42 -17.98 20.66
C GLY A 78 14.36 -18.25 21.74
N THR A 79 13.84 -19.47 21.93
CA THR A 79 14.42 -20.66 22.62
C THR A 79 14.50 -20.46 24.14
N PRO A 80 14.18 -21.44 25.03
CA PRO A 80 13.73 -22.84 24.85
C PRO A 80 12.26 -23.12 25.24
#